data_AF-A0A2I4ED49-F1
#
_entry.id   AF-A0A2I4ED49-F1
#
_cell.length_a   1.000
_cell.length_b   1.000
_cell.length_c   1.000
_cell.angle_alpha   90.00
_cell.angle_beta   90.00
_cell.angle_gamma   90.00
#
_symmetry.space_group_name_H-M   'P 1'
#
loop_
_entity.id
_entity.type
_entity.pdbx_description
1 polymer ?
#
loop_
_entity_poly.entity_id
_entity_poly.type
_entity_poly.pdbx_seq_one_letter_code
_entity_poly.pdbx_strand_id
1 'polypeptide(L)'
;MVRLLSRTFRSLKNPFPDPNPSKSSSSPSQSCSSSSPTPRVSLDRLSSRSWCVYLILSTNAPIKTYVGVTTDFHRRLKQHNGELRGGAKASRAGRPWVCACVIRGYKDQSEACEFESKWKRFSRKLPRRKENKEIPKHLDETSLHLLQHRQAALNRVKGLFDCRHLEIDWQLNPY
;
A
#
# COMPACT_ATOMS: atom_id res chain seq x y z
N MET A 1 -34.88 7.01 -17.59
CA MET A 1 -33.69 7.77 -18.04
C MET A 1 -32.46 6.90 -17.87
N VAL A 2 -31.95 6.34 -18.96
CA VAL A 2 -30.74 5.51 -18.99
C VAL A 2 -29.52 6.40 -19.28
N ARG A 3 -28.45 6.29 -18.50
CA ARG A 3 -27.15 6.90 -18.82
C ARG A 3 -26.11 5.80 -19.00
N LEU A 4 -25.90 5.44 -20.26
CA LEU A 4 -24.73 4.71 -20.74
C LEU A 4 -23.54 5.67 -20.65
N LEU A 5 -22.45 5.27 -19.98
CA LEU A 5 -21.14 5.92 -20.17
C LEU A 5 -20.16 4.89 -20.70
N SER A 6 -19.70 5.20 -21.90
CA SER A 6 -18.93 4.43 -22.85
C SER A 6 -17.47 4.26 -22.41
N ARG A 7 -16.95 3.09 -22.76
CA ARG A 7 -15.53 2.71 -22.72
C ARG A 7 -14.80 3.41 -23.87
N THR A 8 -13.66 4.04 -23.60
CA THR A 8 -12.50 4.05 -24.50
C THR A 8 -11.21 4.08 -23.69
N PHE A 9 -10.21 3.37 -24.19
CA PHE A 9 -8.90 3.09 -23.57
C PHE A 9 -7.81 3.43 -24.61
N ARG A 10 -6.56 3.48 -24.13
CA ARG A 10 -5.26 3.58 -24.84
C ARG A 10 -4.84 4.98 -25.29
N SER A 11 -3.56 5.35 -25.34
CA SER A 11 -2.27 4.78 -24.89
C SER A 11 -1.17 5.77 -25.31
N LEU A 12 -0.16 5.95 -24.46
CA LEU A 12 1.24 6.35 -24.74
C LEU A 12 1.53 7.48 -25.76
N LYS A 13 2.15 8.56 -25.27
CA LYS A 13 3.37 9.08 -25.89
C LYS A 13 4.22 9.91 -24.91
N ASN A 14 5.45 9.42 -24.72
CA ASN A 14 6.59 10.11 -24.16
C ASN A 14 7.08 11.14 -25.19
N PRO A 15 7.47 12.36 -24.76
CA PRO A 15 8.54 13.06 -25.45
C PRO A 15 9.54 13.69 -24.45
N PHE A 16 10.77 13.21 -24.47
CA PHE A 16 11.95 14.06 -24.28
C PHE A 16 12.44 14.42 -25.71
N PRO A 17 12.88 15.66 -25.96
CA PRO A 17 14.31 15.95 -25.85
C PRO A 17 14.68 17.36 -25.32
N ASP A 18 15.76 17.42 -24.53
CA ASP A 18 16.96 18.32 -24.51
C ASP A 18 16.89 19.80 -24.98
N PRO A 19 17.94 20.63 -24.77
CA PRO A 19 18.80 20.88 -23.61
C PRO A 19 18.89 22.40 -23.25
N ASN A 20 19.44 22.71 -22.07
CA ASN A 20 19.82 24.07 -21.61
C ASN A 20 20.80 24.75 -22.58
N PRO A 21 20.80 26.10 -22.73
CA PRO A 21 21.84 26.88 -22.03
C PRO A 21 21.46 28.32 -21.65
N SER A 22 21.81 28.74 -20.43
CA SER A 22 22.15 30.14 -20.15
C SER A 22 23.21 30.27 -19.03
N LYS A 23 24.21 31.08 -19.37
CA LYS A 23 25.35 31.63 -18.60
C LYS A 23 24.82 32.45 -17.39
N SER A 24 25.53 32.83 -16.32
CA SER A 24 26.94 32.89 -15.89
C SER A 24 26.98 33.39 -14.44
N SER A 25 28.15 33.27 -13.78
CA SER A 25 28.67 34.00 -12.59
C SER A 25 27.94 33.76 -11.26
N SER A 26 28.60 33.53 -10.12
CA SER A 26 29.93 33.92 -9.65
C SER A 26 30.36 33.03 -8.46
N SER A 27 31.65 32.76 -8.35
CA SER A 27 32.30 32.20 -7.14
C SER A 27 32.35 33.25 -6.02
N PRO A 28 32.49 32.85 -4.73
CA PRO A 28 33.83 32.64 -4.22
C PRO A 28 33.99 31.42 -3.29
N SER A 29 35.26 31.05 -3.17
CA SER A 29 35.91 30.03 -2.34
C SER A 29 35.63 30.12 -0.84
N GLN A 30 35.56 28.96 -0.17
CA GLN A 30 36.30 28.71 1.08
C GLN A 30 36.22 27.24 1.57
N SER A 31 37.43 26.68 1.72
CA SER A 31 37.89 25.65 2.66
C SER A 31 37.17 24.30 2.83
N CYS A 32 37.99 23.27 2.56
CA CYS A 32 37.91 21.89 2.98
C CYS A 32 37.80 21.70 4.51
N SER A 33 36.96 20.75 4.92
CA SER A 33 37.16 19.98 6.15
C SER A 33 36.60 18.57 5.94
N SER A 34 37.55 17.65 5.75
CA SER A 34 37.41 16.21 5.76
C SER A 34 36.63 15.69 6.97
N SER A 35 35.50 15.05 6.72
CA SER A 35 35.01 13.98 7.59
C SER A 35 34.32 12.92 6.71
N SER A 36 35.06 11.85 6.49
CA SER A 36 34.67 10.50 6.08
C SER A 36 33.18 10.28 5.77
N PRO A 37 32.79 10.00 4.51
CA PRO A 37 31.52 9.37 4.27
C PRO A 37 31.67 7.90 4.67
N THR A 38 31.26 7.54 5.89
CA THR A 38 30.88 6.15 6.14
C THR A 38 29.79 5.83 5.12
N PRO A 39 29.95 4.85 4.22
CA PRO A 39 28.82 4.36 3.47
C PRO A 39 28.01 3.54 4.48
N ARG A 40 27.15 4.20 5.26
CA ARG A 40 25.97 3.52 5.78
C ARG A 40 25.11 3.27 4.55
N VAL A 41 25.47 2.22 3.81
CA VAL A 41 24.67 1.65 2.74
C VAL A 41 23.34 1.37 3.41
N SER A 42 22.40 2.30 3.22
CA SER A 42 21.06 2.17 3.74
C SER A 42 20.51 0.95 3.03
N LEU A 43 20.32 -0.13 3.80
CA LEU A 43 19.79 -1.41 3.33
C LEU A 43 18.49 -1.23 2.50
N ASP A 44 17.83 -0.08 2.67
CA ASP A 44 16.66 0.38 1.91
C ASP A 44 16.87 0.63 0.41
N ARG A 45 18.10 0.89 -0.08
CA ARG A 45 18.31 1.26 -1.49
C ARG A 45 18.51 0.08 -2.44
N LEU A 46 18.69 -1.13 -1.91
CA LEU A 46 18.81 -2.36 -2.69
C LEU A 46 17.56 -3.23 -2.65
N SER A 47 16.45 -2.74 -2.08
CA SER A 47 15.16 -3.39 -2.33
C SER A 47 14.82 -3.18 -3.79
N SER A 48 15.02 -4.21 -4.61
CA SER A 48 14.35 -4.33 -5.90
C SER A 48 12.90 -3.88 -5.69
N ARG A 49 12.42 -2.97 -6.55
CA ARG A 49 11.05 -2.45 -6.52
C ARG A 49 10.08 -3.57 -6.90
N SER A 50 9.89 -4.51 -6.00
CA SER A 50 9.03 -5.66 -6.17
C SER A 50 7.61 -5.22 -5.85
N TRP A 51 6.66 -5.68 -6.66
CA TRP A 51 5.26 -5.45 -6.39
C TRP A 51 4.87 -6.12 -5.08
N CYS A 52 4.05 -5.43 -4.29
CA CYS A 52 3.47 -5.95 -3.07
C CYS A 52 2.01 -5.54 -2.95
N VAL A 53 1.23 -6.41 -2.32
CA VAL A 53 -0.14 -6.14 -1.91
C VAL A 53 -0.11 -5.94 -0.40
N TYR A 54 -0.69 -4.85 0.09
CA TYR A 54 -0.70 -4.53 1.51
C TYR A 54 -2.11 -4.38 2.03
N LEU A 55 -2.28 -4.73 3.31
CA LEU A 55 -3.42 -4.46 4.14
C LEU A 55 -2.99 -3.49 5.24
N ILE A 56 -3.70 -2.37 5.34
CA ILE A 56 -3.54 -1.39 6.42
C ILE A 56 -4.84 -1.28 7.20
N LEU A 57 -4.72 -0.94 8.48
CA LEU A 57 -5.81 -0.77 9.42
C LEU A 57 -5.80 0.66 9.96
N SER A 58 -6.97 1.29 10.06
CA SER A 58 -7.16 2.56 10.76
C SER A 58 -7.23 2.30 12.25
N THR A 59 -6.44 3.02 13.06
CA THR A 59 -6.54 2.92 14.52
C THR A 59 -7.66 3.81 15.09
N ASN A 60 -8.11 4.81 14.33
CA ASN A 60 -9.21 5.68 14.75
C ASN A 60 -10.58 5.12 14.36
N ALA A 61 -11.55 5.31 15.25
CA ALA A 61 -12.95 4.98 15.00
C ALA A 61 -13.55 5.90 13.92
N PRO A 62 -14.38 5.37 12.99
CA PRO A 62 -14.69 3.95 12.80
C PRO A 62 -13.51 3.17 12.21
N ILE A 63 -13.17 2.03 12.84
CA ILE A 63 -12.08 1.16 12.41
C ILE A 63 -12.36 0.64 10.99
N LYS A 64 -11.38 0.80 10.13
CA LYS A 64 -11.47 0.49 8.69
C LYS A 64 -10.21 -0.21 8.23
N THR A 65 -10.37 -1.07 7.24
CA THR A 65 -9.25 -1.72 6.55
C THR A 65 -9.17 -1.23 5.11
N TYR A 66 -7.95 -1.06 4.61
CA TYR A 66 -7.68 -0.73 3.22
C TYR A 66 -6.69 -1.74 2.64
N VAL A 67 -6.98 -2.20 1.43
CA VAL A 67 -6.10 -3.09 0.66
C VAL A 67 -5.68 -2.36 -0.61
N GLY A 68 -4.39 -2.39 -0.93
CA GLY A 68 -3.85 -1.77 -2.12
C GLY A 68 -2.57 -2.45 -2.62
N VAL A 69 -2.11 -1.98 -3.78
CA VAL A 69 -0.90 -2.47 -4.44
C VAL A 69 0.13 -1.34 -4.53
N THR A 70 1.41 -1.66 -4.33
CA THR A 70 2.52 -0.72 -4.51
C THR A 70 3.84 -1.47 -4.73
N THR A 71 4.86 -0.77 -5.20
CA THR A 71 6.25 -1.26 -5.22
C THR A 71 7.07 -0.75 -4.03
N ASP A 72 6.53 0.24 -3.31
CA ASP A 72 7.20 0.90 -2.19
C ASP A 72 6.18 1.14 -1.07
N PHE A 73 6.09 0.15 -0.18
CA PHE A 73 5.12 0.15 0.92
C PHE A 73 5.39 1.28 1.91
N HIS A 74 6.66 1.52 2.27
CA HIS A 74 7.01 2.52 3.27
C HIS A 74 6.61 3.93 2.80
N ARG A 75 6.95 4.28 1.56
CA ARG A 75 6.50 5.55 0.96
C ARG A 75 4.98 5.63 0.87
N ARG A 76 4.31 4.55 0.47
CA ARG A 76 2.85 4.53 0.34
C ARG A 76 2.13 4.68 1.69
N LEU A 77 2.66 4.10 2.75
CA LEU A 77 2.11 4.26 4.10
C LEU A 77 2.20 5.72 4.57
N LYS A 78 3.34 6.39 4.36
CA LYS A 78 3.52 7.82 4.62
C LYS A 78 2.53 8.70 3.83
N GLN A 79 2.26 8.34 2.57
CA GLN A 79 1.23 9.01 1.77
C GLN A 79 -0.18 8.82 2.35
N HIS A 80 -0.50 7.62 2.84
CA HIS A 80 -1.78 7.34 3.50
C HIS A 80 -1.93 8.14 4.79
N ASN A 81 -0.87 8.28 5.58
CA ASN A 81 -0.84 9.09 6.80
C ASN A 81 -0.80 10.60 6.54
N GLY A 82 -0.47 11.02 5.32
CA GLY A 82 -0.46 12.43 4.92
C GLY A 82 0.86 13.15 5.18
N GLU A 83 1.88 12.43 5.61
CA GLU A 83 3.27 12.91 5.68
C GLU A 83 3.82 13.24 4.28
N LEU A 84 3.35 12.50 3.26
CA LEU A 84 3.72 12.70 1.86
C LEU A 84 2.51 13.01 0.98
N ARG A 85 2.73 13.80 -0.08
CA ARG A 85 1.73 14.07 -1.12
C ARG A 85 1.41 12.80 -1.92
N GLY A 86 0.19 12.71 -2.45
CA GLY A 86 -0.24 11.61 -3.33
C GLY A 86 -1.00 10.47 -2.63
N GLY A 87 -1.42 10.65 -1.37
CA GLY A 87 -2.29 9.70 -0.68
C GLY A 87 -3.68 9.58 -1.30
N ALA A 88 -4.29 8.40 -1.21
CA ALA A 88 -5.64 8.16 -1.70
C ALA A 88 -6.68 9.03 -0.95
N LYS A 89 -7.63 9.65 -1.66
CA LYS A 89 -8.69 10.48 -1.05
C LYS A 89 -9.45 9.73 0.05
N ALA A 90 -9.79 8.47 -0.20
CA ALA A 90 -10.50 7.61 0.75
C ALA A 90 -9.70 7.30 2.03
N SER A 91 -8.38 7.42 2.00
CA SER A 91 -7.52 7.17 3.17
C SER A 91 -7.41 8.36 4.12
N ARG A 92 -7.93 9.54 3.75
CA ARG A 92 -7.83 10.74 4.61
C ARG A 92 -8.61 10.59 5.92
N ALA A 93 -9.76 9.93 5.88
CA ALA A 93 -10.69 9.81 7.01
C ALA A 93 -10.40 8.64 7.97
N GLY A 94 -9.36 7.84 7.70
CA GLY A 94 -8.98 6.68 8.54
C GLY A 94 -7.54 6.78 9.04
N ARG A 95 -7.00 8.01 9.12
CA ARG A 95 -5.66 8.23 9.66
C ARG A 95 -5.73 8.19 11.21
N PRO A 96 -4.67 7.70 11.89
CA PRO A 96 -3.47 7.11 11.31
C PRO A 96 -3.71 5.66 10.87
N TRP A 97 -2.98 5.26 9.83
CA TRP A 97 -2.96 3.91 9.30
C TRP A 97 -1.74 3.17 9.80
N VAL A 98 -1.95 1.93 10.24
CA VAL A 98 -0.91 0.99 10.63
C VAL A 98 -0.84 -0.17 9.64
N CYS A 99 0.34 -0.72 9.44
CA CYS A 99 0.54 -1.91 8.63
C CYS A 99 -0.05 -3.12 9.33
N ALA A 100 -0.95 -3.85 8.66
CA ALA A 100 -1.51 -5.09 9.19
C ALA A 100 -0.87 -6.32 8.52
N CYS A 101 -0.76 -6.31 7.19
CA CYS A 101 -0.14 -7.38 6.42
C CYS A 101 0.49 -6.81 5.14
N VAL A 102 1.64 -7.37 4.74
CA VAL A 102 2.26 -7.14 3.44
C VAL A 102 2.52 -8.47 2.78
N ILE A 103 2.17 -8.58 1.51
CA ILE A 103 2.40 -9.76 0.68
C ILE A 103 3.36 -9.38 -0.43
N ARG A 104 4.43 -10.14 -0.59
CA ARG A 104 5.52 -9.91 -1.56
C ARG A 104 5.73 -11.16 -2.41
N GLY A 105 6.61 -11.04 -3.41
CA GLY A 105 6.97 -12.15 -4.30
C GLY A 105 6.23 -12.17 -5.65
N TYR A 106 5.34 -11.20 -5.90
CA TYR A 106 4.63 -11.12 -7.19
C TYR A 106 5.58 -10.96 -8.37
N LYS A 107 5.32 -11.70 -9.45
CA LYS A 107 6.12 -11.69 -10.68
C LYS A 107 5.97 -10.36 -11.42
N ASP A 108 4.75 -9.84 -11.46
CA ASP A 108 4.43 -8.61 -12.18
C ASP A 108 3.32 -7.80 -11.49
N GLN A 109 3.05 -6.62 -12.06
CA GLN A 109 1.97 -5.75 -11.57
C GLN A 109 0.60 -6.41 -11.72
N SER A 110 0.40 -7.16 -12.81
CA SER A 110 -0.88 -7.77 -13.15
C SER A 110 -1.29 -8.79 -12.09
N GLU A 111 -0.37 -9.67 -11.71
CA GLU A 111 -0.57 -10.67 -10.66
C GLU A 111 -0.92 -10.01 -9.32
N ALA A 112 -0.20 -8.95 -8.94
CA ALA A 112 -0.48 -8.21 -7.71
C ALA A 112 -1.88 -7.54 -7.74
N CYS A 113 -2.27 -6.95 -8.88
CA CYS A 113 -3.58 -6.32 -9.04
C CYS A 113 -4.71 -7.36 -9.05
N GLU A 114 -4.52 -8.49 -9.71
CA GLU A 114 -5.49 -9.59 -9.70
C GLU A 114 -5.70 -10.14 -8.29
N PHE A 115 -4.61 -10.33 -7.55
CA PHE A 115 -4.64 -10.79 -6.18
C PHE A 115 -5.42 -9.80 -5.29
N GLU A 116 -5.11 -8.51 -5.38
CA GLU A 116 -5.81 -7.45 -4.64
C GLU A 116 -7.31 -7.45 -4.94
N SER A 117 -7.69 -7.55 -6.21
CA SER A 117 -9.07 -7.55 -6.64
C SER A 117 -9.83 -8.78 -6.16
N LYS A 118 -9.20 -9.96 -6.19
CA LYS A 118 -9.75 -11.22 -5.66
C LYS A 118 -9.89 -11.15 -4.15
N TRP A 119 -8.88 -10.71 -3.42
CA TRP A 119 -8.95 -10.55 -1.96
C TRP A 119 -10.08 -9.60 -1.54
N LYS A 120 -10.23 -8.47 -2.23
CA LYS A 120 -11.37 -7.56 -2.04
C LYS A 120 -12.71 -8.24 -2.35
N ARG A 121 -12.79 -9.06 -3.40
CA ARG A 121 -14.01 -9.80 -3.77
C ARG A 121 -14.37 -10.86 -2.72
N PHE A 122 -13.44 -11.67 -2.26
CA PHE A 122 -13.69 -12.68 -1.22
C PHE A 122 -14.09 -12.03 0.11
N SER A 123 -13.43 -10.93 0.49
CA SER A 123 -13.80 -10.19 1.69
C SER A 123 -15.21 -9.61 1.65
N ARG A 124 -15.77 -9.31 0.46
CA ARG A 124 -17.17 -8.92 0.31
C ARG A 124 -18.16 -10.09 0.32
N LYS A 125 -17.72 -11.27 -0.12
CA LYS A 125 -18.56 -12.48 -0.19
C LYS A 125 -18.64 -13.23 1.14
N LEU A 126 -17.61 -13.08 1.99
CA LEU A 126 -17.58 -13.76 3.28
C LEU A 126 -18.70 -13.19 4.18
N PRO A 127 -19.51 -14.05 4.83
CA PRO A 127 -20.59 -13.60 5.68
C PRO A 127 -20.03 -12.72 6.79
N ARG A 128 -20.56 -11.50 6.93
CA ARG A 128 -20.29 -10.69 8.11
C ARG A 128 -21.15 -11.27 9.23
N ARG A 129 -20.51 -11.79 10.28
CA ARG A 129 -21.22 -12.16 11.51
C ARG A 129 -22.00 -10.92 11.95
N LYS A 130 -23.31 -11.03 12.01
CA LYS A 130 -24.21 -9.96 12.43
C LYS A 130 -24.17 -9.94 13.95
N GLU A 131 -23.08 -9.41 14.49
CA GLU A 131 -22.98 -9.24 15.93
C GLU A 131 -24.00 -8.18 16.35
N ASN A 132 -24.76 -8.46 17.42
CA ASN A 132 -25.79 -7.55 17.92
C ASN A 132 -25.17 -6.16 18.16
N LYS A 133 -25.96 -5.09 17.96
CA LYS A 133 -25.55 -3.68 18.01
C LYS A 133 -25.12 -3.19 19.41
N GLU A 134 -24.42 -4.00 20.19
CA GLU A 134 -23.62 -3.46 21.26
C GLU A 134 -22.36 -2.92 20.61
N ILE A 135 -22.18 -1.60 20.66
CA ILE A 135 -20.94 -0.94 20.26
C ILE A 135 -19.83 -1.65 21.05
N PRO A 136 -18.87 -2.33 20.39
CA PRO A 136 -17.78 -2.95 21.11
C PRO A 136 -17.12 -1.86 21.94
N LYS A 137 -17.13 -2.01 23.27
CA LYS A 137 -16.55 -1.02 24.19
C LYS A 137 -15.03 -0.91 24.01
N HIS A 138 -14.45 -1.77 23.18
CA HIS A 138 -13.02 -1.87 22.93
C HIS A 138 -12.69 -1.77 21.43
N LEU A 139 -11.91 -0.75 21.05
CA LEU A 139 -11.43 -0.55 19.67
C LEU A 139 -10.58 -1.73 19.18
N ASP A 140 -9.92 -2.44 20.10
CA ASP A 140 -9.05 -3.57 19.76
C ASP A 140 -9.86 -4.79 19.34
N GLU A 141 -11.05 -5.03 19.89
CA GLU A 141 -11.92 -6.14 19.47
C GLU A 141 -12.47 -5.92 18.05
N THR A 142 -12.89 -4.69 17.75
CA THR A 142 -13.36 -4.34 16.40
C THR A 142 -12.24 -4.50 15.37
N SER A 143 -11.03 -4.07 15.73
CA SER A 143 -9.82 -4.24 14.94
C SER A 143 -9.51 -5.71 14.69
N LEU A 144 -9.51 -6.53 15.74
CA LEU A 144 -9.26 -7.97 15.67
C LEU A 144 -10.27 -8.68 14.77
N HIS A 145 -11.57 -8.42 14.95
CA HIS A 145 -12.61 -9.05 14.13
C HIS A 145 -12.48 -8.67 12.64
N LEU A 146 -12.08 -7.42 12.34
CA LEU A 146 -11.80 -7.00 10.97
C LEU A 146 -10.55 -7.69 10.40
N LEU A 147 -9.48 -7.86 11.18
CA LEU A 147 -8.28 -8.57 10.77
C LEU A 147 -8.57 -10.06 10.53
N GLN A 148 -9.31 -10.72 11.43
CA GLN A 148 -9.76 -12.09 11.27
C GLN A 148 -10.61 -12.28 10.01
N HIS A 149 -11.55 -11.38 9.74
CA HIS A 149 -12.35 -11.38 8.51
C HIS A 149 -11.47 -11.28 7.26
N ARG A 150 -10.44 -10.43 7.30
CA ARG A 150 -9.48 -10.26 6.19
C ARG A 150 -8.58 -11.49 6.01
N GLN A 151 -8.15 -12.10 7.10
CA GLN A 151 -7.35 -13.33 7.10
C GLN A 151 -8.14 -14.51 6.56
N ALA A 152 -9.40 -14.67 6.97
CA ALA A 152 -10.30 -15.68 6.42
C ALA A 152 -10.51 -15.49 4.91
N ALA A 153 -10.68 -14.25 4.46
CA ALA A 153 -10.75 -13.95 3.03
C ALA A 153 -9.43 -14.24 2.29
N LEU A 154 -8.28 -13.97 2.93
CA LEU A 154 -6.95 -14.27 2.37
C LEU A 154 -6.77 -15.78 2.20
N ASN A 155 -7.14 -16.58 3.19
CA ASN A 155 -7.06 -18.04 3.13
C ASN A 155 -7.89 -18.62 1.98
N ARG A 156 -9.06 -18.04 1.69
CA ARG A 156 -9.86 -18.43 0.51
C ARG A 156 -9.15 -18.12 -0.80
N VAL A 157 -8.44 -16.98 -0.89
CA VAL A 157 -7.63 -16.65 -2.08
C VAL A 157 -6.47 -17.64 -2.21
N LYS A 158 -5.74 -17.93 -1.13
CA LYS A 158 -4.63 -18.88 -1.12
C LYS A 158 -5.04 -20.30 -1.54
N GLY A 159 -6.28 -20.71 -1.25
CA GLY A 159 -6.79 -22.01 -1.71
C GLY A 159 -7.14 -22.07 -3.20
N LEU A 160 -7.19 -20.93 -3.89
CA LEU A 160 -7.59 -20.81 -5.30
C LEU A 160 -6.45 -20.34 -6.21
N PHE A 161 -5.39 -19.78 -5.63
CA PHE A 161 -4.23 -19.24 -6.33
C PHE A 161 -2.96 -19.99 -5.92
N ASP A 162 -2.05 -20.20 -6.86
CA ASP A 162 -0.72 -20.70 -6.52
C ASP A 162 0.09 -19.59 -5.84
N CYS A 163 -0.08 -19.49 -4.52
CA CYS A 163 0.60 -18.52 -3.67
C CYS A 163 1.90 -19.07 -3.07
N ARG A 164 2.46 -20.17 -3.58
CA ARG A 164 3.66 -20.81 -2.98
C ARG A 164 4.89 -19.91 -3.00
N HIS A 165 4.97 -19.03 -3.99
CA HIS A 165 6.05 -18.06 -4.17
C HIS A 165 5.78 -16.72 -3.46
N LEU A 166 4.63 -16.57 -2.80
CA LEU A 166 4.26 -15.34 -2.12
C LEU A 166 4.68 -15.40 -0.65
N GLU A 167 5.42 -14.38 -0.23
CA GLU A 167 5.79 -14.15 1.17
C GLU A 167 4.70 -13.31 1.82
N ILE A 168 4.07 -13.83 2.88
CA ILE A 168 2.96 -13.17 3.58
C ILE A 168 3.42 -12.78 4.98
N ASP A 169 3.69 -11.49 5.16
CA ASP A 169 4.16 -10.92 6.43
C ASP A 169 3.00 -10.26 7.16
N TRP A 170 2.53 -10.86 8.26
CA TRP A 170 1.57 -10.22 9.16
C TRP A 170 2.33 -9.40 10.21
N GLN A 171 2.01 -8.12 10.31
CA GLN A 171 2.59 -7.18 11.28
C GLN A 171 1.67 -6.96 12.48
N LEU A 172 0.36 -7.14 12.27
CA LEU A 172 -0.63 -7.21 13.35
C LEU A 172 -1.11 -8.65 13.47
N ASN A 173 -0.99 -9.22 14.67
CA ASN A 173 -1.45 -10.58 14.92
C ASN A 173 -2.98 -10.64 14.82
N PRO A 174 -3.53 -11.47 13.91
CA PRO A 174 -4.96 -11.71 13.82
C PRO A 174 -5.46 -12.82 14.77
N TYR A 175 -4.57 -13.38 15.60
CA TYR A 175 -4.80 -14.50 16.51
C TYR A 175 -5.00 -14.02 17.95
#